data_AF-A0A060IBQ7-F1
#
_entry.id   AF-A0A060IBQ7-F1
#
_cell.length_a   1.000
_cell.length_b   1.000
_cell.length_c   1.000
_cell.angle_alpha   90.00
_cell.angle_beta   90.00
_cell.angle_gamma   90.00
#
_symmetry.space_group_name_H-M   'P 1'
#
loop_
_entity.id
_entity.type
_entity.pdbx_description
1 polymer ?
#
loop_
_entity_poly.entity_id
_entity_poly.type
_entity_poly.pdbx_seq_one_letter_code
_entity_poly.pdbx_strand_id
1 'polypeptide(L)'
;MKARRISKRVRTSRSPMSVPSSGRSTGSAMWASWFSGAGAGRGRTSGPVYNFRSEGREFASNRCLIIADGFYEFTDPKDPKKKRKDKWLFTKKDEPIFCIAGIWRETPEVGQAFTMLTMEPGPDIAPYHDRQIVILERGTWADWLDPAISAKSLIKPLPVGTLSVEQVG
;
A
#
# COMPACT_ATOMS: atom_id res chain seq x y z
N MET A 1 -1.28 -6.69 26.65
CA MET A 1 -1.19 -5.48 25.80
C MET A 1 -2.01 -5.69 24.52
N LYS A 2 -3.04 -4.87 24.24
CA LYS A 2 -3.85 -5.01 23.02
C LYS A 2 -3.06 -4.47 21.83
N ALA A 3 -2.73 -5.33 20.87
CA ALA A 3 -2.18 -4.90 19.59
C ALA A 3 -3.21 -3.99 18.89
N ARG A 4 -2.91 -2.69 18.78
CA ARG A 4 -3.73 -1.76 18.02
C ARG A 4 -3.52 -2.08 16.53
N ARG A 5 -4.46 -2.82 15.94
CA ARG A 5 -4.48 -3.11 14.51
C ARG A 5 -4.93 -1.84 13.77
N ILE A 6 -3.99 -0.94 13.49
CA ILE A 6 -4.23 0.17 12.55
C ILE A 6 -3.92 -0.38 11.16
N SER A 7 -4.95 -0.80 10.43
CA SER A 7 -4.77 -1.09 9.00
C SER A 7 -4.65 0.25 8.28
N LYS A 8 -3.52 0.51 7.61
CA LYS A 8 -3.44 1.61 6.65
C LYS A 8 -4.56 1.44 5.63
N ARG A 9 -5.33 2.50 5.38
CA ARG A 9 -6.43 2.47 4.40
C ARG A 9 -5.95 3.21 3.15
N VAL A 10 -5.95 2.51 2.02
CA VAL A 10 -5.65 3.09 0.70
C VAL A 10 -6.95 3.59 0.06
N ARG A 11 -6.86 4.69 -0.68
CA ARG A 11 -7.95 5.29 -1.44
C ARG A 11 -7.75 5.04 -2.94
N THR A 12 -8.83 4.62 -3.59
CA THR A 12 -8.97 4.50 -5.05
C THR A 12 -10.33 5.08 -5.43
N SER A 13 -10.36 6.34 -5.83
CA SER A 13 -11.58 7.09 -6.19
C SER A 13 -11.98 6.98 -7.66
N ARG A 14 -11.12 6.41 -8.51
CA ARG A 14 -11.42 6.21 -9.94
C ARG A 14 -11.88 4.79 -10.22
N SER A 15 -13.04 4.68 -10.90
CA SER A 15 -13.47 3.45 -11.57
C SER A 15 -12.35 2.94 -12.49
N PRO A 16 -12.21 1.61 -12.66
CA PRO A 16 -11.16 1.05 -13.51
C PRO A 16 -11.24 1.64 -14.92
N MET A 17 -10.15 2.25 -15.38
CA MET A 17 -9.99 2.68 -16.76
C MET A 17 -9.73 1.42 -17.58
N SER A 18 -10.70 1.02 -18.41
CA SER A 18 -10.55 -0.09 -19.35
C SER A 18 -9.46 0.23 -20.37
N VAL A 19 -8.36 -0.53 -20.34
CA VAL A 19 -7.31 -0.45 -21.36
C VAL A 19 -7.83 -1.19 -22.61
N PRO A 20 -7.87 -0.57 -23.80
CA PRO A 20 -8.20 -1.27 -25.03
C PRO A 20 -7.12 -2.31 -25.33
N SER A 21 -7.53 -3.56 -25.53
CA SER A 21 -6.63 -4.63 -25.94
C SER A 21 -6.16 -4.39 -27.38
N SER A 22 -4.91 -3.99 -27.57
CA SER A 22 -4.21 -4.18 -28.84
C SER A 22 -2.77 -4.65 -28.61
N GLY A 23 -2.58 -5.96 -28.74
CA GLY A 23 -1.37 -6.58 -29.30
C GLY A 23 0.00 -6.24 -28.71
N ARG A 24 0.30 -6.76 -27.52
CA ARG A 24 1.60 -7.40 -27.16
C ARG A 24 1.49 -8.02 -25.76
N SER A 25 2.13 -9.18 -25.58
CA SER A 25 2.07 -10.08 -24.41
C SER A 25 1.65 -9.39 -23.10
N THR A 26 0.38 -9.58 -22.74
CA THR A 26 -0.24 -9.00 -21.56
C THR A 26 0.20 -9.78 -20.31
N GLY A 27 1.14 -9.22 -19.56
CA GLY A 27 1.15 -9.45 -18.12
C GLY A 27 -0.20 -8.93 -17.59
N SER A 28 -1.05 -9.83 -17.13
CA SER A 28 -2.35 -9.45 -16.55
C SER A 28 -2.09 -8.52 -15.38
N ALA A 29 -2.43 -7.24 -15.53
CA ALA A 29 -2.51 -6.34 -14.40
C ALA A 29 -3.61 -6.89 -13.48
N MET A 30 -3.23 -7.44 -12.34
CA MET A 30 -4.21 -7.95 -11.37
C MET A 30 -4.87 -6.76 -10.68
N TRP A 31 -6.05 -6.39 -11.14
CA TRP A 31 -6.92 -5.41 -10.49
C TRP A 31 -7.64 -6.11 -9.35
N ALA A 32 -6.99 -6.17 -8.19
CA ALA A 32 -7.60 -6.81 -7.04
C ALA A 32 -8.62 -5.87 -6.38
N SER A 33 -9.90 -6.23 -6.55
CA SER A 33 -11.04 -5.60 -5.89
C SER A 33 -10.89 -5.68 -4.36
N TRP A 34 -11.13 -4.57 -3.67
CA TRP A 34 -11.34 -4.53 -2.22
C TRP A 34 -12.83 -4.33 -1.90
N PHE A 35 -13.17 -4.64 -0.64
CA PHE A 35 -14.43 -4.42 0.09
C PHE A 35 -15.38 -5.62 0.20
N SER A 36 -15.18 -6.42 1.25
CA SER A 36 -16.20 -6.88 2.23
C SER A 36 -15.80 -8.23 2.83
N GLY A 37 -15.17 -8.20 4.00
CA GLY A 37 -15.11 -9.39 4.85
C GLY A 37 -16.42 -9.53 5.62
N ALA A 38 -17.41 -10.16 5.00
CA ALA A 38 -18.47 -10.86 5.72
C ALA A 38 -18.02 -12.31 5.92
N GLY A 39 -18.05 -12.77 7.18
CA GLY A 39 -18.33 -14.18 7.50
C GLY A 39 -17.17 -15.20 7.51
N ALA A 40 -17.05 -15.81 8.69
CA ALA A 40 -16.84 -17.24 8.94
C ALA A 40 -15.43 -17.85 8.95
N GLY A 41 -15.20 -18.71 9.96
CA GLY A 41 -14.26 -19.83 9.90
C GLY A 41 -13.26 -19.91 11.05
N ARG A 42 -13.47 -20.85 11.97
CA ARG A 42 -12.54 -21.18 13.07
C ARG A 42 -11.31 -21.88 12.49
N GLY A 43 -10.14 -21.28 12.68
CA GLY A 43 -8.83 -21.88 12.41
C GLY A 43 -7.75 -20.91 12.86
N ARG A 44 -6.74 -21.37 13.60
CA ARG A 44 -5.65 -20.52 14.09
C ARG A 44 -4.63 -20.29 12.97
N THR A 45 -5.07 -19.70 11.87
CA THR A 45 -4.24 -19.10 10.83
C THR A 45 -3.95 -17.65 11.23
N SER A 46 -2.70 -17.21 11.12
CA SER A 46 -2.37 -15.79 11.28
C SER A 46 -3.33 -14.98 10.43
N GLY A 47 -4.10 -14.08 11.05
CA GLY A 47 -5.08 -13.27 10.34
C GLY A 47 -4.47 -12.50 9.16
N PRO A 48 -5.30 -11.90 8.30
CA PRO A 48 -4.81 -11.28 7.06
C PRO A 48 -3.66 -10.31 7.32
N VAL A 49 -2.57 -10.51 6.60
CA VAL A 49 -1.38 -9.66 6.62
C VAL A 49 -1.64 -8.51 5.65
N TYR A 50 -2.08 -7.37 6.18
CA TYR A 50 -2.34 -6.19 5.36
C TYR A 50 -1.07 -5.43 4.99
N ASN A 51 -0.09 -5.45 5.90
CA ASN A 51 1.19 -4.74 5.78
C ASN A 51 2.33 -5.73 6.06
N PHE A 52 3.28 -5.81 5.13
CA PHE A 52 4.46 -6.66 5.23
C PHE A 52 5.72 -5.80 5.34
N ARG A 53 6.59 -6.11 6.31
CA ARG A 53 7.84 -5.36 6.56
C ARG A 53 8.92 -5.75 5.56
N SER A 54 9.48 -4.77 4.84
CA SER A 54 10.41 -5.02 3.73
C SER A 54 11.90 -5.01 4.11
N GLU A 55 12.27 -4.59 5.33
CA GLU A 55 13.66 -4.39 5.72
C GLU A 55 14.51 -5.64 5.47
N GLY A 56 15.61 -5.49 4.73
CA GLY A 56 16.55 -6.57 4.44
C GLY A 56 16.09 -7.62 3.43
N ARG A 57 14.94 -7.44 2.75
CA ARG A 57 14.35 -8.45 1.83
C ARG A 57 14.56 -8.12 0.35
N GLU A 58 14.61 -9.15 -0.51
CA GLU A 58 14.83 -9.02 -1.96
C GLU A 58 13.63 -9.35 -2.86
N PHE A 59 12.55 -9.96 -2.34
CA PHE A 59 11.31 -10.27 -3.08
C PHE A 59 11.54 -10.77 -4.52
N ALA A 60 12.20 -11.92 -4.66
CA ALA A 60 12.62 -12.49 -5.96
C ALA A 60 11.45 -13.00 -6.85
N SER A 61 10.21 -12.97 -6.36
CA SER A 61 9.03 -13.38 -7.11
C SER A 61 7.77 -12.71 -6.58
N ASN A 62 6.70 -12.79 -7.37
CA ASN A 62 5.35 -12.34 -7.01
C ASN A 62 5.24 -10.86 -6.60
N ARG A 63 6.07 -9.99 -7.18
CA ARG A 63 5.93 -8.54 -7.01
C ARG A 63 4.74 -8.04 -7.81
N CYS A 64 3.97 -7.12 -7.24
CA CYS A 64 2.83 -6.48 -7.89
C CYS A 64 2.78 -4.98 -7.56
N LEU A 65 2.08 -4.23 -8.41
CA LEU A 65 1.80 -2.81 -8.19
C LEU A 65 0.38 -2.66 -7.64
N ILE A 66 0.22 -1.87 -6.59
CA ILE A 66 -1.08 -1.54 -6.02
C ILE A 66 -1.34 -0.07 -6.31
N ILE A 67 -2.26 0.20 -7.23
CA ILE A 67 -2.57 1.55 -7.70
C ILE A 67 -3.43 2.27 -6.66
N ALA A 68 -3.08 3.52 -6.36
CA ALA A 68 -3.78 4.36 -5.41
C ALA A 68 -3.80 5.82 -5.86
N ASP A 69 -4.75 6.60 -5.35
CA ASP A 69 -4.77 8.07 -5.48
C ASP A 69 -4.69 8.79 -4.13
N GLY A 70 -4.49 8.02 -3.06
CA GLY A 70 -4.23 8.53 -1.73
C GLY A 70 -4.21 7.41 -0.70
N PHE A 71 -3.78 7.74 0.50
CA PHE A 71 -3.81 6.83 1.65
C PHE A 71 -4.04 7.61 2.94
N TYR A 72 -4.49 6.91 3.97
CA TYR A 72 -4.81 7.53 5.25
C TYR A 72 -3.87 7.07 6.37
N GLU A 73 -3.40 8.03 7.16
CA GLU A 73 -2.79 7.79 8.46
C GLU A 73 -3.64 8.39 9.58
N PHE A 74 -3.42 7.91 10.80
CA PHE A 74 -4.21 8.29 11.95
C PHE A 74 -3.34 8.59 13.16
N THR A 75 -3.37 9.84 13.62
CA THR A 75 -2.69 10.26 14.86
C THR A 75 -3.67 10.23 16.02
N ASP A 76 -3.14 10.29 17.24
CA ASP A 76 -3.98 10.63 18.39
C ASP A 76 -4.53 12.06 18.20
N PRO A 77 -5.75 12.32 18.69
CA PRO A 77 -6.40 13.59 18.44
C PRO A 77 -5.71 14.73 19.17
N LYS A 78 -5.62 15.90 18.54
CA LYS A 78 -5.09 17.12 19.19
C LYS A 78 -5.94 17.55 20.39
N ASP A 79 -7.27 17.40 20.28
CA ASP A 79 -8.18 17.62 21.41
C ASP A 79 -8.31 16.33 22.23
N PRO A 80 -7.84 16.30 23.49
CA PRO A 80 -7.94 15.12 24.35
C PRO A 80 -9.38 14.70 24.68
N LYS A 81 -10.38 15.57 24.47
CA LYS A 81 -11.80 15.23 24.63
C LYS A 81 -12.37 14.46 23.43
N LYS A 82 -11.70 14.51 22.27
CA LYS A 82 -12.13 13.80 21.06
C LYS A 82 -11.83 12.31 21.21
N LYS A 83 -12.87 11.47 21.08
CA LYS A 83 -12.72 10.00 21.15
C LYS A 83 -12.14 9.38 19.87
N ARG A 84 -12.26 10.08 18.74
CA ARG A 84 -11.82 9.58 17.43
C ARG A 84 -10.44 10.12 17.09
N LYS A 85 -9.62 9.28 16.46
CA LYS A 85 -8.32 9.66 15.92
C LYS A 85 -8.45 10.78 14.88
N ASP A 86 -7.43 11.62 14.80
CA ASP A 86 -7.29 12.57 13.69
C ASP A 86 -6.87 11.80 12.45
N LYS A 87 -7.59 12.02 11.36
CA LYS A 87 -7.43 11.30 10.10
C LYS A 87 -6.78 12.22 9.09
N TRP A 88 -5.70 11.73 8.48
CA TRP A 88 -4.87 12.49 7.55
C TRP A 88 -4.89 11.79 6.20
N LEU A 89 -5.25 12.52 5.16
CA LEU A 89 -5.17 12.07 3.78
C LEU A 89 -3.82 12.51 3.19
N PHE A 90 -3.09 11.54 2.65
CA PHE A 90 -1.88 11.79 1.87
C PHE A 90 -2.15 11.53 0.39
N THR A 91 -1.63 12.42 -0.46
CA THR A 91 -1.64 12.29 -1.93
C THR A 91 -0.24 12.60 -2.47
N LYS A 92 0.11 12.08 -3.65
CA LYS A 92 1.39 12.44 -4.31
C LYS A 92 1.18 13.74 -5.09
N LYS A 93 2.09 14.71 -4.93
CA LYS A 93 2.03 15.97 -5.68
C LYS A 93 2.22 15.71 -7.17
N ASP A 94 1.49 16.47 -7.98
CA ASP A 94 1.53 16.46 -9.45
C ASP A 94 1.20 15.09 -10.10
N GLU A 95 0.80 14.10 -9.29
CA GLU A 95 0.51 12.75 -9.73
C GLU A 95 -0.85 12.29 -9.20
N PRO A 96 -1.90 12.25 -10.06
CA PRO A 96 -3.25 11.87 -9.62
C PRO A 96 -3.35 10.40 -9.19
N ILE A 97 -2.37 9.57 -9.57
CA ILE A 97 -2.22 8.18 -9.14
C ILE A 97 -0.75 7.86 -8.89
N PHE A 98 -0.49 6.97 -7.95
CA PHE A 98 0.82 6.38 -7.67
C PHE A 98 0.70 4.87 -7.43
N CYS A 99 1.83 4.16 -7.44
CA CYS A 99 1.86 2.74 -7.13
C CYS A 99 2.52 2.49 -5.78
N ILE A 100 1.94 1.56 -5.03
CA ILE A 100 2.49 0.99 -3.81
C ILE A 100 3.13 -0.35 -4.17
N ALA A 101 4.33 -0.59 -3.66
CA ALA A 101 5.02 -1.87 -3.83
C ALA A 101 4.26 -2.95 -3.04
N GLY A 102 3.82 -3.99 -3.74
CA GLY A 102 3.14 -5.13 -3.14
C GLY A 102 3.77 -6.45 -3.51
N ILE A 103 3.40 -7.48 -2.76
CA ILE A 103 3.61 -8.87 -3.16
C ILE A 103 2.28 -9.60 -3.14
N TRP A 104 2.15 -10.60 -4.01
CA TRP A 104 0.98 -11.46 -4.07
C TRP A 104 1.36 -12.93 -3.86
N ARG A 105 0.36 -13.74 -3.57
CA ARG A 105 0.48 -15.20 -3.53
C ARG A 105 -0.89 -15.81 -3.80
N GLU A 106 -0.89 -17.02 -4.31
CA GLU A 106 -2.08 -17.85 -4.35
C GLU A 106 -2.07 -18.79 -3.13
N THR A 107 -3.21 -18.91 -2.44
CA THR A 107 -3.39 -19.92 -1.41
C THR A 107 -4.67 -20.71 -1.66
N PRO A 108 -4.72 -22.00 -1.28
CA PRO A 108 -5.92 -22.80 -1.46
C PRO A 108 -7.17 -22.24 -0.75
N GLU A 109 -6.98 -21.54 0.36
CA GLU A 109 -8.07 -21.07 1.22
C GLU A 109 -8.73 -19.78 0.73
N VAL A 110 -7.95 -18.87 0.13
CA VAL A 110 -8.43 -17.53 -0.26
C VAL A 110 -8.17 -17.18 -1.72
N GLY A 111 -7.55 -18.08 -2.49
CA GLY A 111 -7.11 -17.82 -3.86
C GLY A 111 -5.98 -16.80 -3.91
N GLN A 112 -5.97 -15.98 -4.94
CA GLN A 112 -5.00 -14.91 -5.11
C GLN A 112 -5.22 -13.79 -4.09
N ALA A 113 -4.20 -13.52 -3.28
CA ALA A 113 -4.20 -12.47 -2.28
C ALA A 113 -2.89 -11.68 -2.35
N PHE A 114 -2.95 -10.40 -2.00
CA PHE A 114 -1.79 -9.52 -1.99
C PHE A 114 -1.67 -8.75 -0.68
N THR A 115 -0.48 -8.23 -0.44
CA THR A 115 -0.16 -7.41 0.72
C THR A 115 0.74 -6.25 0.32
N MET A 116 0.60 -5.13 1.03
CA MET A 116 1.40 -3.94 0.79
C MET A 116 2.72 -4.07 1.53
N LEU A 117 3.81 -3.70 0.87
CA LEU A 117 5.08 -3.54 1.55
C LEU A 117 5.10 -2.24 2.34
N THR A 118 5.77 -2.29 3.47
CA THR A 118 6.01 -1.13 4.33
C THR A 118 7.48 -0.98 4.61
N MET A 119 7.91 0.25 4.82
CA MET A 119 9.28 0.64 5.20
C MET A 119 9.26 1.70 6.32
N GLU A 120 10.44 2.07 6.81
CA GLU A 120 10.61 3.21 7.70
C GLU A 120 10.06 4.50 7.05
N PRO A 121 9.46 5.41 7.83
CA PRO A 121 8.77 6.55 7.30
C PRO A 121 9.75 7.55 6.67
N GLY A 122 9.35 8.13 5.54
CA GLY A 122 10.03 9.26 4.95
C GLY A 122 9.71 10.54 5.73
N PRO A 123 10.39 11.65 5.41
CA PRO A 123 10.24 12.92 6.13
C PRO A 123 8.81 13.44 6.18
N ASP A 124 8.01 13.22 5.12
CA ASP A 124 6.61 13.67 5.07
C ASP A 124 5.68 12.84 5.98
N ILE A 125 6.05 11.59 6.30
CA ILE A 125 5.21 10.65 7.07
C ILE A 125 5.67 10.52 8.52
N ALA A 126 6.95 10.72 8.81
CA ALA A 126 7.53 10.58 10.14
C ALA A 126 6.77 11.37 11.24
N PRO A 127 6.20 12.57 10.99
CA PRO A 127 5.39 13.28 11.99
C PRO A 127 4.06 12.59 12.34
N TYR A 128 3.59 11.64 11.53
CA TYR A 128 2.25 11.05 11.60
C TYR A 128 2.27 9.57 11.97
N HIS A 129 3.29 8.82 11.56
CA HIS A 129 3.39 7.39 11.83
C HIS A 129 4.84 6.90 11.76
N ASP A 130 5.17 5.91 12.60
CA ASP A 130 6.48 5.22 12.64
C ASP A 130 6.73 4.25 11.47
N ARG A 131 5.81 4.16 10.50
CA ARG A 131 5.85 3.23 9.37
C ARG A 131 5.12 3.83 8.20
N GLN A 132 5.60 3.59 6.98
CA GLN A 132 4.90 3.98 5.76
C GLN A 132 4.75 2.81 4.79
N ILE A 133 3.77 2.92 3.89
CA ILE A 133 3.72 2.09 2.68
C ILE A 133 4.90 2.43 1.76
N VAL A 134 5.42 1.44 1.04
CA VAL A 134 6.44 1.69 0.02
C VAL A 134 5.78 2.30 -1.21
N ILE A 135 5.83 3.62 -1.35
CA ILE A 135 5.38 4.32 -2.55
C ILE A 135 6.53 4.31 -3.57
N LEU A 136 6.25 3.82 -4.77
CA LEU A 136 7.24 3.74 -5.85
C LEU A 136 7.21 4.99 -6.72
N GLU A 137 8.39 5.50 -7.07
CA GLU A 137 8.50 6.55 -8.09
C GLU A 137 8.01 6.03 -9.44
N ARG A 138 7.40 6.91 -10.23
CA ARG A 138 6.80 6.54 -11.52
C ARG A 138 7.78 5.81 -12.45
N GLY A 139 9.04 6.26 -12.47
CA GLY A 139 10.09 5.66 -13.29
C GLY A 139 10.48 4.23 -12.88
N THR A 140 10.14 3.78 -11.67
CA THR A 140 10.58 2.48 -11.14
C THR A 140 9.47 1.44 -11.10
N TRP A 141 8.31 1.70 -11.71
CA TRP A 141 7.18 0.77 -11.69
C TRP A 141 7.48 -0.53 -12.44
N ALA A 142 8.10 -0.42 -13.62
CA ALA A 142 8.55 -1.58 -14.40
C ALA A 142 9.67 -2.32 -13.67
N ASP A 143 10.62 -1.58 -13.09
CA ASP A 143 11.73 -2.16 -12.33
C ASP A 143 11.24 -2.97 -11.13
N TRP A 144 10.18 -2.51 -10.47
CA TRP A 144 9.54 -3.25 -9.38
C TRP A 144 8.92 -4.58 -9.83
N LEU A 145 8.58 -4.73 -11.11
CA LEU A 145 8.04 -5.99 -11.64
C LEU A 145 9.13 -6.94 -12.15
N ASP A 146 10.35 -6.44 -12.42
CA ASP A 146 11.48 -7.25 -12.93
C ASP A 146 12.34 -7.89 -11.82
N PRO A 147 12.17 -9.19 -11.51
CA PRO A 147 12.87 -9.85 -10.39
C PRO A 147 14.40 -9.84 -10.51
N ALA A 148 14.97 -9.50 -11.67
CA ALA A 148 16.41 -9.29 -11.82
C ALA A 148 16.91 -8.02 -11.11
N ILE A 149 16.02 -7.05 -10.87
CA ILE A 149 16.34 -5.80 -10.17
C ILE A 149 16.09 -5.98 -8.67
N SER A 150 17.10 -5.66 -7.87
CA SER A 150 17.03 -5.76 -6.40
C SER A 150 15.86 -4.95 -5.85
N ALA A 151 15.07 -5.56 -4.96
CA ALA A 151 14.01 -4.82 -4.29
C ALA A 151 14.59 -3.72 -3.38
N LYS A 152 15.76 -3.94 -2.77
CA LYS A 152 16.38 -2.99 -1.86
C LYS A 152 16.79 -1.68 -2.54
N SER A 153 17.11 -1.70 -3.84
CA SER A 153 17.44 -0.46 -4.56
C SER A 153 16.20 0.39 -4.88
N LEU A 154 15.01 -0.21 -4.84
CA LEU A 154 13.74 0.44 -5.16
C LEU A 154 12.98 0.88 -3.90
N ILE A 155 13.14 0.16 -2.79
CA ILE A 155 12.47 0.43 -1.52
C ILE A 155 13.23 1.51 -0.75
N LYS A 156 12.78 2.76 -0.90
CA LYS A 156 13.37 3.94 -0.25
C LYS A 156 12.34 5.03 -0.01
N PRO A 157 12.52 5.88 1.03
CA PRO A 157 11.66 7.04 1.25
C PRO A 157 11.67 7.98 0.04
N LEU A 158 10.50 8.56 -0.24
CA LEU A 158 10.37 9.65 -1.20
C LEU A 158 11.08 10.91 -0.66
N PRO A 159 11.57 11.80 -1.53
CA PRO A 159 12.09 13.10 -1.10
C PRO A 159 11.06 13.90 -0.30
N VAL A 160 11.52 14.77 0.59
CA VAL A 160 10.66 15.70 1.33
C VAL A 160 9.82 16.55 0.38
N GLY A 161 8.56 16.78 0.76
CA GLY A 161 7.61 17.57 -0.02
C GLY A 161 7.07 16.84 -1.24
N THR A 162 7.31 15.55 -1.41
CA THR A 162 6.70 14.74 -2.49
C THR A 162 5.23 14.46 -2.19
N LEU A 163 4.86 14.36 -0.92
CA LEU A 163 3.49 14.12 -0.50
C LEU A 163 2.82 15.42 -0.05
N SER A 164 1.55 15.58 -0.42
CA SER A 164 0.63 16.55 0.17
C SER A 164 -0.17 15.88 1.28
N VAL A 165 -0.44 16.61 2.35
CA VAL A 165 -1.19 16.11 3.51
C VAL A 165 -2.34 17.05 3.86
N GLU A 166 -3.51 16.48 4.11
CA GLU A 166 -4.71 17.19 4.53
C GLU A 166 -5.35 16.47 5.72
N GLN A 167 -5.74 17.22 6.76
CA GLN A 167 -6.57 16.65 7.82
C GLN A 167 -8.01 16.55 7.32
N VAL A 168 -8.61 15.37 7.36
CA VAL A 168 -9.96 15.12 6.85
C VAL A 168 -10.87 14.54 7.93
N GLY A 169 -12.05 15.13 8.11
CA GLY A 169 -13.08 14.66 9.04
C GLY A 169 -13.26 15.52 10.27
#